data_AF-A0A5Y2NZR8-F1
#
_entry.id   AF-A0A5Y2NZR8-F1
#
_cell.length_a   1.000
_cell.length_b   1.000
_cell.length_c   1.000
_cell.angle_alpha   90.00
_cell.angle_beta   90.00
_cell.angle_gamma   90.00
#
_symmetry.space_group_name_H-M   'P 1'
#
loop_
_entity.id
_entity.type
_entity.pdbx_description
1 polymer ?
#
loop_
_entity_poly.entity_id
_entity_poly.type
_entity_poly.pdbx_seq_one_letter_code
_entity_poly.pdbx_strand_id
1 'polypeptide(L)'
;MTALNKQALRERYSPKPVPECHICGKEMTVQRISSSRITYGCTGATYDDNGCHYTEGRSIADDHYEQSRVTIVDVSDPDVLALLDENIQLQRGKDATEAVALALRDDMRQAREQLEAAERRIAEQSAIVAAAEKLVRCKGRYHSELNYRALAKLFGVITPDLPPLEHENVQCADAAEALLDELETTHRQVGELTMWVKRLAYSLRNAKPNSKLHGAAMDYLSRNGLISVEDVLR
;
A
#
# COMPACT_ATOMS: atom_id res chain seq x y z
N MET A 1 13.00 -29.76 -10.97
CA MET A 1 12.92 -30.70 -9.84
C MET A 1 11.44 -30.89 -9.54
N THR A 2 10.93 -32.11 -9.54
CA THR A 2 9.56 -32.40 -9.09
C THR A 2 9.43 -31.92 -7.65
N ALA A 3 8.34 -31.21 -7.32
CA ALA A 3 8.07 -30.83 -5.94
C ALA A 3 7.96 -32.13 -5.13
N LEU A 4 9.02 -32.47 -4.40
CA LEU A 4 9.04 -33.63 -3.52
C LEU A 4 7.89 -33.46 -2.54
N ASN A 5 6.96 -34.41 -2.56
CA ASN A 5 5.82 -34.38 -1.66
C ASN A 5 6.34 -34.65 -0.23
N LYS A 6 6.56 -33.59 0.53
CA LYS A 6 7.04 -33.63 1.92
C LYS A 6 6.14 -34.48 2.80
N GLN A 7 4.83 -34.52 2.53
CA GLN A 7 3.89 -35.36 3.26
C GLN A 7 4.14 -36.85 2.99
N ALA A 8 4.34 -37.22 1.72
CA ALA A 8 4.66 -38.61 1.36
C ALA A 8 6.01 -39.08 1.93
N LEU A 9 6.97 -38.17 2.10
CA LEU A 9 8.22 -38.47 2.81
C LEU A 9 7.97 -38.67 4.31
N ARG A 10 7.20 -37.78 4.95
CA ARG A 10 6.83 -37.91 6.37
C ARG A 10 6.17 -39.26 6.65
N GLU A 11 5.19 -39.66 5.83
CA GLU A 11 4.48 -40.93 5.96
C GLU A 11 5.41 -42.14 5.80
N ARG A 12 6.38 -42.07 4.88
CA ARG A 12 7.31 -43.16 4.59
C ARG A 12 8.29 -43.44 5.73
N TYR A 13 8.78 -42.40 6.38
CA TYR A 13 9.75 -42.48 7.48
C TYR A 13 9.09 -42.46 8.87
N SER A 14 7.77 -42.39 8.93
CA SER A 14 7.03 -42.50 10.19
C SER A 14 6.98 -43.95 10.69
N PRO A 15 6.97 -44.16 12.02
CA PRO A 15 6.78 -45.46 12.64
C PRO A 15 5.58 -46.20 12.04
N LYS A 16 5.81 -47.44 11.60
CA LYS A 16 4.74 -48.29 11.07
C LYS A 16 3.91 -48.87 12.23
N PRO A 17 2.57 -48.92 12.09
CA PRO A 17 1.72 -49.54 13.09
C PRO A 17 2.02 -51.04 13.20
N VAL A 18 1.73 -51.60 14.37
CA VAL A 18 1.82 -53.04 14.63
C VAL A 18 0.81 -53.75 13.72
N PRO A 19 1.20 -54.82 12.99
CA PRO A 19 0.27 -55.53 12.12
C PRO A 19 -0.73 -56.35 12.93
N GLU A 20 -1.92 -56.51 12.37
CA GLU A 20 -2.94 -57.43 12.86
C GLU A 20 -2.70 -58.85 12.34
N CYS A 21 -3.09 -59.84 13.14
CA CYS A 21 -3.01 -61.24 12.75
C CYS A 21 -4.03 -61.54 11.64
N HIS A 22 -3.57 -62.05 10.51
CA HIS A 22 -4.47 -62.41 9.39
C HIS A 22 -5.38 -63.63 9.68
N ILE A 23 -5.15 -64.37 10.78
CA ILE A 23 -5.97 -65.53 11.17
C ILE A 23 -7.10 -65.11 12.14
N CYS A 24 -6.81 -64.27 13.15
CA CYS A 24 -7.77 -63.91 14.20
C CYS A 24 -8.05 -62.42 14.37
N GLY A 25 -7.39 -61.54 13.61
CA GLY A 25 -7.56 -60.07 13.65
C GLY A 25 -6.98 -59.37 14.88
N LYS A 26 -6.38 -60.08 15.83
CA LYS A 26 -5.76 -59.47 17.02
C LYS A 26 -4.41 -58.83 16.68
N GLU A 27 -4.05 -57.74 17.37
CA GLU A 27 -2.73 -57.14 17.28
C GLU A 27 -1.64 -58.17 17.60
N MET A 28 -0.61 -58.20 16.76
CA MET A 28 0.50 -59.11 16.91
C MET A 28 1.56 -58.56 17.87
N THR A 29 2.38 -59.43 18.45
CA THR A 29 3.48 -59.02 19.33
C THR A 29 4.83 -59.21 18.62
N VAL A 30 5.81 -58.37 18.97
CA VAL A 30 7.17 -58.45 18.43
C VAL A 30 7.85 -59.71 18.98
N GLN A 31 8.29 -60.59 18.08
CA GLN A 31 8.98 -61.84 18.44
C GLN A 31 10.50 -61.72 18.28
N ARG A 32 10.94 -60.94 17.29
CA ARG A 32 12.36 -60.75 17.01
C ARG A 32 12.59 -59.42 16.31
N ILE A 33 13.61 -58.69 16.74
CA ILE A 33 14.13 -57.51 16.04
C ILE A 33 15.55 -57.83 15.59
N SER A 34 15.77 -57.76 14.27
CA SER A 34 17.09 -57.93 13.65
C SER A 34 17.37 -56.72 12.78
N SER A 35 18.03 -55.70 13.34
CA SER A 35 18.27 -54.42 12.67
C SER A 35 16.94 -53.84 12.16
N SER A 36 16.80 -53.60 10.85
CA SER A 36 15.56 -53.08 10.24
C SER A 36 14.45 -54.11 10.03
N ARG A 37 14.64 -55.40 10.35
CA ARG A 37 13.61 -56.43 10.17
C ARG A 37 12.96 -56.78 11.50
N ILE A 38 11.67 -56.49 11.61
CA ILE A 38 10.86 -56.82 12.77
C ILE A 38 9.97 -58.00 12.42
N THR A 39 10.07 -59.08 13.19
CA THR A 39 9.19 -60.24 13.07
C THR A 39 8.07 -60.11 14.09
N TYR A 40 6.84 -60.10 13.61
CA TYR A 40 5.64 -60.14 14.41
C TYR A 40 5.06 -61.55 14.42
N GLY A 41 4.45 -61.96 15.54
CA GLY A 41 3.75 -63.23 15.69
C GLY A 41 2.51 -63.07 16.58
N CYS A 42 1.47 -63.86 16.32
CA CYS A 42 0.32 -63.93 17.20
C CYS A 42 0.54 -65.08 18.19
N THR A 43 0.93 -64.74 19.43
CA THR A 43 1.14 -65.74 20.49
C THR A 43 -0.17 -66.17 21.15
N GLY A 44 -1.24 -65.38 21.03
CA GLY A 44 -2.50 -65.64 21.76
C GLY A 44 -2.36 -65.52 23.28
N ALA A 45 -1.24 -64.95 23.74
CA ALA A 45 -0.95 -64.69 25.14
C ALA A 45 -1.53 -63.35 25.57
N THR A 46 -2.15 -63.34 26.74
CA THR A 46 -2.58 -62.14 27.45
C THR A 46 -1.83 -62.07 28.78
N TYR A 47 -1.42 -60.86 29.14
CA TYR A 47 -0.68 -60.58 30.36
C TYR A 47 -1.58 -59.81 31.32
N ASP A 48 -1.80 -60.38 32.50
CA ASP A 48 -2.52 -59.73 33.61
C ASP A 48 -1.68 -59.84 34.91
N ASP A 49 -2.23 -59.33 36.02
CA ASP A 49 -1.58 -59.38 37.33
C ASP A 49 -1.32 -60.82 37.83
N ASN A 50 -1.98 -61.82 37.23
CA ASN A 50 -1.84 -63.24 37.55
C ASN A 50 -0.82 -63.96 36.64
N GLY A 51 -0.23 -63.26 35.67
CA GLY A 51 0.82 -63.79 34.80
C GLY A 51 0.39 -63.91 33.33
N CYS A 52 1.06 -64.80 32.59
CA CYS A 52 0.79 -65.05 31.19
C CYS A 52 -0.21 -66.19 31.05
N HIS A 53 -1.35 -65.92 30.40
CA HIS A 53 -2.33 -66.95 30.06
C HIS A 53 -2.60 -66.94 28.55
N TYR A 54 -2.75 -68.12 27.98
CA TYR A 54 -3.08 -68.30 26.57
C TYR A 54 -4.59 -68.48 26.42
N THR A 55 -5.16 -67.98 25.32
CA THR A 55 -6.55 -68.31 24.99
C THR A 55 -6.72 -69.82 24.84
N GLU A 56 -7.90 -70.35 25.17
CA GLU A 56 -8.17 -71.78 25.20
C GLU A 56 -7.77 -72.48 23.88
N GLY A 57 -6.99 -73.56 23.98
CA GLY A 57 -6.44 -74.28 22.82
C GLY A 57 -5.18 -73.70 22.20
N ARG A 58 -4.59 -72.64 22.77
CA ARG A 58 -3.34 -72.02 22.30
C ARG A 58 -2.15 -72.35 23.19
N SER A 59 -0.94 -72.32 22.62
CA SER A 59 0.32 -72.49 23.35
C SER A 59 1.45 -71.63 22.77
N ILE A 60 2.61 -71.58 23.43
CA ILE A 60 3.74 -70.70 23.09
C ILE A 60 4.33 -70.94 21.68
N ALA A 61 4.01 -72.06 21.03
CA ALA A 61 4.46 -72.42 19.70
C ALA A 61 3.44 -73.33 18.98
N ASP A 62 2.17 -72.91 18.98
CA ASP A 62 1.13 -73.62 18.23
C ASP A 62 1.17 -73.32 16.71
N ASP A 63 0.40 -74.08 15.93
CA ASP A 63 0.28 -73.89 14.48
C ASP A 63 -0.16 -72.47 14.12
N HIS A 64 -0.97 -71.83 14.96
CA HIS A 64 -1.39 -70.45 14.75
C HIS A 64 -0.21 -69.49 14.90
N TYR A 65 0.61 -69.67 15.93
CA TYR A 65 1.83 -68.89 16.09
C TYR A 65 2.73 -69.04 14.87
N GLU A 66 2.99 -70.27 14.41
CA GLU A 66 3.86 -70.52 13.25
C GLU A 66 3.30 -69.89 11.95
N GLN A 67 2.02 -70.10 11.67
CA GLN A 67 1.34 -69.59 10.48
C GLN A 67 1.14 -68.06 10.51
N SER A 68 0.98 -67.47 11.68
CA SER A 68 0.73 -66.04 11.82
C SER A 68 1.95 -65.17 11.54
N ARG A 69 3.17 -65.71 11.58
CA ARG A 69 4.41 -64.91 11.57
C ARG A 69 4.59 -64.10 10.29
N VAL A 70 4.85 -62.81 10.46
CA VAL A 70 5.20 -61.89 9.36
C VAL A 70 6.48 -61.13 9.71
N THR A 71 7.35 -60.92 8.71
CA THR A 71 8.54 -60.07 8.86
C THR A 71 8.36 -58.80 8.05
N ILE A 72 8.36 -57.66 8.74
CA ILE A 72 8.24 -56.33 8.14
C ILE A 72 9.60 -55.66 8.17
N VAL A 73 9.97 -55.00 7.07
CA VAL A 73 11.13 -54.11 7.05
C VAL A 73 10.68 -52.74 7.55
N ASP A 74 11.18 -52.35 8.71
CA ASP A 74 11.02 -51.01 9.24
C ASP A 74 12.02 -50.06 8.59
N VAL A 75 11.51 -49.01 7.97
CA VAL A 75 12.29 -47.95 7.32
C VAL A 75 12.06 -46.60 8.01
N SER A 76 11.45 -46.63 9.20
CA SER A 76 11.20 -45.44 10.01
C SER A 76 12.52 -44.84 10.47
N ASP A 77 12.65 -43.54 10.34
CA ASP A 77 13.89 -42.84 10.67
C ASP A 77 13.55 -41.48 11.32
N PRO A 78 13.75 -41.35 12.65
CA PRO A 78 13.44 -40.11 13.36
C PRO A 78 14.34 -38.94 12.94
N ASP A 79 15.57 -39.20 12.51
CA ASP A 79 16.50 -38.15 12.09
C ASP A 79 16.04 -37.53 10.76
N VAL A 80 15.54 -38.36 9.83
CA VAL A 80 14.95 -37.87 8.58
C VAL A 80 13.71 -37.02 8.84
N LEU A 81 12.85 -37.40 9.79
CA LEU A 81 11.67 -36.62 10.17
C LEU A 81 12.07 -35.27 10.79
N ALA A 82 13.08 -35.26 11.67
CA ALA A 82 13.61 -34.04 12.27
C ALA A 82 14.17 -33.08 11.21
N LEU A 83 14.96 -33.59 10.27
CA LEU A 83 15.49 -32.82 9.14
C LEU A 83 14.37 -32.29 8.24
N LEU A 84 13.29 -33.05 8.05
CA LEU A 84 12.15 -32.60 7.27
C LEU A 84 11.42 -31.44 7.95
N ASP A 85 11.22 -31.53 9.27
CA ASP A 85 10.62 -30.46 10.07
C ASP A 85 11.49 -29.20 10.05
N GLU A 86 12.82 -29.33 10.22
CA GLU A 86 13.77 -28.22 10.08
C GLU A 86 13.70 -27.59 8.68
N ASN A 87 13.67 -28.39 7.62
CA ASN A 87 13.56 -27.87 6.25
C ASN A 87 12.24 -27.13 6.01
N ILE A 88 11.13 -27.59 6.59
CA ILE A 88 9.84 -26.89 6.53
C ILE A 88 9.94 -25.55 7.25
N GLN A 89 10.56 -25.50 8.43
CA GLN A 89 10.76 -24.24 9.16
C GLN A 89 11.68 -23.27 8.41
N LEU A 90 12.80 -23.76 7.87
CA LEU A 90 13.71 -22.95 7.07
C LEU A 90 13.03 -22.39 5.82
N GLN A 91 12.17 -23.18 5.15
CA GLN A 91 11.43 -22.70 3.99
C GLN A 91 10.47 -21.57 4.39
N ARG A 92 9.73 -21.72 5.50
CA ARG A 92 8.85 -20.66 6.01
C ARG A 92 9.63 -19.40 6.38
N GLY A 93 10.79 -19.57 7.02
CA GLY A 93 11.68 -18.46 7.34
C GLY A 93 12.17 -17.74 6.09
N LYS A 94 12.59 -18.50 5.06
CA LYS A 94 12.99 -17.96 3.76
C LYS A 94 11.85 -17.15 3.13
N ASP A 95 10.65 -17.73 3.05
CA ASP A 95 9.50 -17.07 2.43
C ASP A 95 9.14 -15.78 3.19
N ALA A 96 9.23 -15.78 4.53
CA ALA A 96 9.04 -14.59 5.35
C ALA A 96 10.12 -13.52 5.10
N THR A 97 11.39 -13.91 5.03
CA THR A 97 12.49 -12.96 4.73
C THR A 97 12.38 -12.38 3.33
N GLU A 98 11.94 -13.18 2.36
CA GLU A 98 11.70 -12.73 0.99
C GLU A 98 10.53 -11.73 0.94
N ALA A 99 9.44 -11.99 1.66
CA ALA A 99 8.33 -11.06 1.78
C ALA A 99 8.76 -9.71 2.39
N VAL A 100 9.56 -9.73 3.46
CA VAL A 100 10.11 -8.51 4.08
C VAL A 100 11.04 -7.76 3.12
N ALA A 101 11.89 -8.47 2.37
CA ALA A 101 12.78 -7.85 1.40
C ALA A 101 12.03 -7.18 0.24
N LEU A 102 10.90 -7.76 -0.19
CA LEU A 102 10.02 -7.15 -1.19
C LEU A 102 9.35 -5.88 -0.65
N ALA A 103 8.78 -5.93 0.57
CA ALA A 103 8.19 -4.76 1.21
C ALA A 103 9.20 -3.62 1.35
N LEU A 104 10.41 -3.92 1.85
CA LEU A 104 11.46 -2.92 1.99
C LEU A 104 11.86 -2.31 0.63
N ARG A 105 11.88 -3.09 -0.44
CA ARG A 105 12.17 -2.58 -1.79
C ARG A 105 11.13 -1.57 -2.25
N ASP A 106 9.85 -1.84 -1.98
CA ASP A 106 8.76 -0.93 -2.34
C ASP A 106 8.77 0.33 -1.48
N ASP A 107 9.00 0.21 -0.16
CA ASP A 107 9.18 1.36 0.73
C ASP A 107 10.34 2.26 0.28
N MET A 108 11.47 1.67 -0.12
CA MET A 108 12.62 2.41 -0.64
C MET A 108 12.30 3.12 -1.97
N ARG A 109 11.46 2.52 -2.82
CA ARG A 109 11.00 3.18 -4.06
C ARG A 109 10.11 4.38 -3.72
N GLN A 110 9.13 4.20 -2.84
CA GLN A 110 8.23 5.27 -2.43
C GLN A 110 8.99 6.42 -1.74
N ALA A 111 9.97 6.11 -0.89
CA ALA A 111 10.80 7.12 -0.25
C ALA A 111 11.59 7.96 -1.26
N ARG A 112 12.10 7.36 -2.35
CA ARG A 112 12.78 8.09 -3.43
C ARG A 112 11.84 9.02 -4.18
N GLU A 113 10.64 8.56 -4.51
CA GLU A 113 9.63 9.40 -5.17
C GLU A 113 9.22 10.58 -4.29
N GLN A 114 9.07 10.36 -2.98
CA GLN A 114 8.80 11.44 -2.01
C GLN A 114 9.96 12.42 -1.91
N LEU A 115 11.20 11.93 -1.94
CA LEU A 115 12.39 12.78 -1.92
C LEU A 115 12.46 13.66 -3.17
N GLU A 116 12.28 13.09 -4.37
CA GLU A 116 12.25 13.85 -5.62
C GLU A 116 11.11 14.90 -5.62
N ALA A 117 9.93 14.55 -5.10
CA ALA A 117 8.83 15.50 -4.97
C ALA A 117 9.14 16.62 -3.96
N ALA A 118 9.79 16.31 -2.85
CA ALA A 118 10.21 17.30 -1.87
C ALA A 118 11.29 18.24 -2.43
N GLU A 119 12.26 17.71 -3.18
CA GLU A 119 13.30 18.50 -3.85
C GLU A 119 12.69 19.48 -4.86
N ARG A 120 11.70 19.03 -5.65
CA ARG A 120 10.96 19.92 -6.57
C ARG A 120 10.24 21.05 -5.82
N ARG A 121 9.56 20.73 -4.71
CA ARG A 121 8.87 21.73 -3.88
C ARG A 121 9.84 22.74 -3.27
N ILE A 122 11.01 22.28 -2.80
CA ILE A 122 12.05 23.16 -2.27
C ILE A 122 12.59 24.08 -3.37
N ALA A 123 12.83 23.55 -4.57
CA ALA A 123 13.26 24.35 -5.72
C ALA A 123 12.22 25.44 -6.07
N GLU A 124 10.95 25.09 -6.17
CA GLU A 124 9.85 26.05 -6.39
C GLU A 124 9.80 27.13 -5.30
N GLN A 125 9.85 26.73 -4.02
CA GLN A 125 9.86 27.68 -2.90
C GLN A 125 11.06 28.61 -2.94
N SER A 126 12.25 28.09 -3.26
CA SER A 126 13.47 28.91 -3.38
C SER A 126 13.35 29.94 -4.51
N ALA A 127 12.72 29.60 -5.63
CA ALA A 127 12.47 30.53 -6.73
C ALA A 127 11.49 31.64 -6.32
N ILE A 128 10.43 31.30 -5.58
CA ILE A 128 9.47 32.27 -5.04
C ILE A 128 10.15 33.22 -4.06
N VAL A 129 10.94 32.71 -3.13
CA VAL A 129 11.69 33.53 -2.16
C VAL A 129 12.65 34.47 -2.90
N ALA A 130 13.40 33.98 -3.89
CA ALA A 130 14.29 34.82 -4.68
C ALA A 130 13.55 35.92 -5.47
N ALA A 131 12.36 35.62 -6.00
CA ALA A 131 11.50 36.63 -6.63
C ALA A 131 10.99 37.67 -5.63
N ALA A 132 10.54 37.24 -4.45
CA ALA A 132 10.10 38.12 -3.37
C ALA A 132 11.22 39.04 -2.88
N GLU A 133 12.44 38.52 -2.71
CA GLU A 133 13.62 39.31 -2.36
C GLU A 133 13.91 40.41 -3.40
N LYS A 134 13.82 40.09 -4.69
CA LYS A 134 13.99 41.07 -5.78
C LYS A 134 12.92 42.16 -5.72
N LEU A 135 11.67 41.79 -5.47
CA LEU A 135 10.55 42.73 -5.34
C LEU A 135 10.74 43.68 -4.15
N VAL A 136 11.10 43.15 -2.98
CA VAL A 136 11.37 43.96 -1.78
C VAL A 136 12.53 44.92 -2.03
N ARG A 137 13.61 44.44 -2.67
CA ARG A 137 14.77 45.28 -3.01
C ARG A 137 14.42 46.37 -4.01
N CYS A 138 13.59 46.07 -5.03
CA CYS A 138 13.11 47.05 -6.00
C CYS A 138 12.22 48.11 -5.34
N LYS A 139 11.24 47.67 -4.53
CA LYS A 139 10.35 48.58 -3.79
C LYS A 139 11.12 49.50 -2.85
N GLY A 140 12.12 48.96 -2.14
CA GLY A 140 13.00 49.74 -1.27
C GLY A 140 13.77 50.82 -2.03
N ARG A 141 14.37 50.47 -3.17
CA ARG A 141 15.04 51.45 -4.05
C ARG A 141 14.09 52.52 -4.57
N TYR A 142 12.94 52.12 -5.11
CA TYR A 142 11.93 53.06 -5.65
C TYR A 142 11.47 54.10 -4.62
N HIS A 143 11.11 53.67 -3.40
CA HIS A 143 10.66 54.60 -2.35
C HIS A 143 11.80 55.51 -1.88
N SER A 144 13.03 55.00 -1.78
CA SER A 144 14.18 55.83 -1.41
C SER A 144 14.50 56.89 -2.46
N GLU A 145 14.40 56.56 -3.75
CA GLU A 145 14.60 57.49 -4.84
C GLU A 145 13.47 58.54 -4.92
N LEU A 146 12.21 58.13 -4.75
CA LEU A 146 11.07 59.04 -4.69
C LEU A 146 11.22 60.03 -3.51
N ASN A 147 11.60 59.53 -2.34
CA ASN A 147 11.85 60.36 -1.15
C ASN A 147 13.00 61.34 -1.38
N TYR A 148 14.10 60.91 -2.01
CA TYR A 148 15.24 61.79 -2.30
C TYR A 148 14.87 62.91 -3.29
N ARG A 149 14.11 62.58 -4.35
CA ARG A 149 13.59 63.58 -5.30
C ARG A 149 12.64 64.58 -4.63
N ALA A 150 11.74 64.10 -3.76
CA ALA A 150 10.80 64.97 -3.02
C ALA A 150 11.54 65.93 -2.07
N LEU A 151 12.54 65.43 -1.35
CA LEU A 151 13.38 66.25 -0.46
C LEU A 151 14.19 67.29 -1.25
N ALA A 152 14.84 66.90 -2.34
CA ALA A 152 15.61 67.83 -3.16
C ALA A 152 14.75 68.96 -3.73
N LYS A 153 13.51 68.65 -4.15
CA LYS A 153 12.53 69.65 -4.58
C LYS A 153 12.11 70.58 -3.44
N LEU A 154 11.86 70.04 -2.24
CA LEU A 154 11.47 70.83 -1.06
C LEU A 154 12.57 71.82 -0.66
N PHE A 155 13.83 71.39 -0.69
CA PHE A 155 14.98 72.20 -0.28
C PHE A 155 15.62 72.99 -1.43
N GLY A 156 15.07 72.92 -2.64
CA GLY A 156 15.56 73.66 -3.81
C GLY A 156 16.99 73.29 -4.23
N VAL A 157 17.46 72.10 -3.87
CA VAL A 157 18.81 71.62 -4.17
C VAL A 157 18.77 70.86 -5.50
N ILE A 158 19.75 71.10 -6.37
CA ILE A 158 19.89 70.35 -7.63
C ILE A 158 20.26 68.90 -7.27
N THR A 159 19.40 67.94 -7.62
CA THR A 159 19.72 66.50 -7.47
C THR A 159 20.92 66.16 -8.34
N PRO A 160 22.03 65.63 -7.78
CA PRO A 160 23.14 65.15 -8.59
C PRO A 160 22.64 63.97 -9.44
N ASP A 161 22.87 64.08 -10.75
CA ASP A 161 22.54 63.20 -11.87
C ASP A 161 21.95 61.81 -11.50
N LEU A 162 20.70 61.81 -11.03
CA LEU A 162 19.93 60.59 -10.87
C LEU A 162 19.34 60.30 -12.25
N PRO A 163 19.60 59.12 -12.86
CA PRO A 163 19.08 58.81 -14.19
C PRO A 163 17.57 59.09 -14.22
N PRO A 164 17.01 59.58 -15.34
CA PRO A 164 15.57 59.70 -15.50
C PRO A 164 14.92 58.39 -15.06
N LEU A 165 13.81 58.43 -14.33
CA LEU A 165 13.06 57.22 -14.02
C LEU A 165 12.67 56.59 -15.36
N GLU A 166 13.42 55.59 -15.81
CA GLU A 166 13.19 54.95 -17.10
C GLU A 166 11.76 54.38 -17.11
N HIS A 167 11.05 54.64 -18.21
CA HIS A 167 9.63 54.35 -18.40
C HIS A 167 9.26 52.85 -18.32
N GLU A 168 10.21 51.95 -18.07
CA GLU A 168 9.96 50.51 -17.85
C GLU A 168 9.27 50.21 -16.50
N ASN A 169 9.50 51.00 -15.46
CA ASN A 169 8.86 50.77 -14.15
C ASN A 169 7.46 51.38 -14.03
N VAL A 170 7.09 52.33 -14.89
CA VAL A 170 5.71 52.84 -14.97
C VAL A 170 4.82 51.86 -15.75
N GLN A 171 5.35 51.25 -16.82
CA GLN A 171 4.64 50.20 -17.55
C GLN A 171 4.33 48.97 -16.68
N CYS A 172 5.26 48.59 -15.78
CA CYS A 172 5.03 47.48 -14.85
C CYS A 172 4.02 47.84 -13.74
N ALA A 173 3.98 49.11 -13.29
CA ALA A 173 3.00 49.59 -12.32
C ALA A 173 1.60 49.70 -12.93
N ASP A 174 1.47 50.33 -14.10
CA ASP A 174 0.21 50.48 -14.83
C ASP A 174 -0.34 49.10 -15.26
N ALA A 175 0.53 48.18 -15.68
CA ALA A 175 0.13 46.80 -16.00
C ALA A 175 -0.27 46.01 -14.74
N ALA A 176 0.41 46.21 -13.60
CA ALA A 176 0.02 45.56 -12.35
C ALA A 176 -1.31 46.10 -11.80
N GLU A 177 -1.56 47.41 -11.93
CA GLU A 177 -2.83 48.04 -11.56
C GLU A 177 -3.97 47.57 -12.46
N ALA A 178 -3.75 47.49 -13.78
CA ALA A 178 -4.72 46.92 -14.71
C ALA A 178 -5.03 45.44 -14.42
N LEU A 179 -4.03 44.63 -14.05
CA LEU A 179 -4.23 43.23 -13.67
C LEU A 179 -4.96 43.09 -12.32
N LEU A 180 -4.76 44.02 -11.38
CA LEU A 180 -5.50 44.05 -10.11
C LEU A 180 -6.96 44.42 -10.34
N ASP A 181 -7.24 45.41 -11.20
CA ASP A 181 -8.61 45.75 -11.61
C ASP A 181 -9.28 44.58 -12.35
N GLU A 182 -8.55 43.87 -13.21
CA GLU A 182 -9.04 42.68 -13.90
C GLU A 182 -9.32 41.52 -12.91
N LEU A 183 -8.48 41.36 -11.88
CA LEU A 183 -8.71 40.37 -10.83
C LEU A 183 -9.92 40.74 -9.95
N GLU A 184 -10.10 42.01 -9.61
CA GLU A 184 -11.24 42.46 -8.80
C GLU A 184 -12.56 42.35 -9.57
N THR A 185 -12.54 42.69 -10.86
CA THR A 185 -13.71 42.55 -11.75
C THR A 185 -14.09 41.09 -11.96
N THR A 186 -13.12 40.18 -12.17
CA THR A 186 -13.38 38.74 -12.27
C THR A 186 -13.90 38.16 -10.95
N HIS A 187 -13.34 38.57 -9.80
CA HIS A 187 -13.83 38.13 -8.49
C HIS A 187 -15.28 38.57 -8.23
N ARG A 188 -15.63 39.80 -8.63
CA ARG A 188 -17.01 40.30 -8.60
C ARG A 188 -17.94 39.49 -9.51
N GLN A 189 -17.52 39.19 -10.74
CA GLN A 189 -18.30 38.36 -11.67
C GLN A 189 -18.55 36.94 -11.12
N VAL A 190 -17.53 36.31 -10.53
CA VAL A 190 -17.67 35.00 -9.88
C VAL A 190 -18.68 35.05 -8.73
N GLY A 191 -18.65 36.11 -7.92
CA GLY A 191 -19.62 36.32 -6.83
C GLY A 191 -21.07 36.44 -7.34
N GLU A 192 -21.27 37.21 -8.41
CA GLU A 192 -22.59 37.41 -9.04
C GLU A 192 -23.11 36.12 -9.69
N LEU A 193 -22.26 35.39 -10.43
CA LEU A 193 -22.60 34.07 -10.99
C LEU A 193 -22.96 33.06 -9.90
N THR A 194 -22.17 33.02 -8.83
CA THR A 194 -22.44 32.16 -7.67
C THR A 194 -23.82 32.47 -7.06
N MET A 195 -24.21 33.74 -7.03
CA MET A 195 -25.54 34.15 -6.57
C MET A 195 -26.65 33.64 -7.50
N TRP A 196 -26.48 33.76 -8.82
CA TRP A 196 -27.43 33.27 -9.81
C TRP A 196 -27.61 31.74 -9.72
N VAL A 197 -26.52 30.99 -9.61
CA VAL A 197 -26.54 29.53 -9.45
C VAL A 197 -27.31 29.13 -8.18
N LYS A 198 -27.03 29.78 -7.04
CA LYS A 198 -27.75 29.53 -5.77
C LYS A 198 -29.26 29.81 -5.91
N ARG A 199 -29.64 30.93 -6.55
CA ARG A 199 -31.05 31.29 -6.76
C ARG A 199 -31.76 30.33 -7.72
N LEU A 200 -31.11 29.91 -8.80
CA LEU A 200 -31.65 28.93 -9.76
C LEU A 200 -31.85 27.57 -9.09
N ALA A 201 -30.84 27.06 -8.38
CA ALA A 201 -30.92 25.81 -7.65
C ALA A 201 -32.06 25.82 -6.61
N TYR A 202 -32.24 26.94 -5.90
CA TYR A 202 -33.36 27.12 -4.98
C TYR A 202 -34.73 27.15 -5.69
N SER A 203 -34.83 27.83 -6.84
CA SER A 203 -36.07 27.88 -7.63
C SER A 203 -36.47 26.52 -8.20
N LEU A 204 -35.48 25.74 -8.65
CA LEU A 204 -35.66 24.36 -9.14
C LEU A 204 -36.11 23.43 -8.02
N ARG A 205 -35.47 23.51 -6.84
CA ARG A 205 -35.81 22.70 -5.67
C ARG A 205 -37.23 22.95 -5.16
N ASN A 206 -37.72 24.19 -5.27
CA ASN A 206 -39.03 24.59 -4.75
C ASN A 206 -40.12 24.64 -5.84
N ALA A 207 -39.91 23.97 -6.98
CA ALA A 207 -40.86 23.81 -8.08
C ALA A 207 -41.65 25.09 -8.39
N LYS A 208 -40.94 26.18 -8.74
CA LYS A 208 -41.55 27.41 -9.24
C LYS A 208 -41.50 27.45 -10.78
N PRO A 209 -42.37 26.72 -11.50
CA PRO A 209 -42.33 26.59 -12.97
C PRO A 209 -42.57 27.93 -13.69
N ASN A 210 -43.25 28.89 -13.05
CA ASN A 210 -43.51 30.22 -13.63
C ASN A 210 -42.44 31.27 -13.25
N SER A 211 -41.26 30.85 -12.77
CA SER A 211 -40.21 31.76 -12.32
C SER A 211 -39.48 32.42 -13.50
N LYS A 212 -39.51 33.75 -13.56
CA LYS A 212 -38.74 34.55 -14.55
C LYS A 212 -37.23 34.56 -14.29
N LEU A 213 -36.78 33.89 -13.22
CA LEU A 213 -35.39 33.88 -12.78
C LEU A 213 -34.44 33.27 -13.83
N HIS A 214 -34.90 32.27 -14.58
CA HIS A 214 -34.14 31.68 -15.69
C HIS A 214 -33.86 32.71 -16.78
N GLY A 215 -34.90 33.44 -17.23
CA GLY A 215 -34.74 34.50 -18.22
C GLY A 215 -33.80 35.61 -17.74
N ALA A 216 -33.94 36.04 -16.48
CA ALA A 216 -33.07 37.07 -15.91
C ALA A 216 -31.60 36.62 -15.77
N ALA A 217 -31.35 35.33 -15.50
CA ALA A 217 -30.01 34.77 -15.46
C ALA A 217 -29.39 34.70 -16.88
N MET A 218 -30.17 34.27 -17.88
CA MET A 218 -29.70 34.25 -19.27
C MET A 218 -29.42 35.67 -19.79
N ASP A 219 -30.30 36.64 -19.51
CA ASP A 219 -30.08 38.05 -19.84
C ASP A 219 -28.79 38.58 -19.21
N TYR A 220 -28.52 38.22 -17.95
CA TYR A 220 -27.29 38.60 -17.26
C TYR A 220 -26.05 37.99 -17.93
N LEU A 221 -26.09 36.70 -18.27
CA LEU A 221 -24.97 36.01 -18.93
C LEU A 221 -24.67 36.62 -20.31
N SER A 222 -25.70 36.90 -21.12
CA SER A 222 -25.55 37.55 -22.43
C SER A 222 -25.03 38.98 -22.31
N ARG A 223 -25.51 39.77 -21.34
CA ARG A 223 -25.04 41.16 -21.14
C ARG A 223 -23.58 41.24 -20.69
N ASN A 224 -23.08 40.21 -20.00
CA ASN A 224 -21.69 40.12 -19.59
C ASN A 224 -20.80 39.38 -20.60
N GLY A 225 -21.33 39.00 -21.77
CA GLY A 225 -20.57 38.30 -22.81
C GLY A 225 -20.11 36.89 -22.42
N LEU A 226 -20.73 36.28 -21.41
CA LEU A 226 -20.36 34.96 -20.88
C LEU A 226 -20.97 33.80 -21.67
N ILE A 227 -21.94 34.08 -22.55
CA ILE A 227 -22.53 33.14 -23.49
C ILE A 227 -22.73 33.84 -24.85
N SER A 228 -22.38 33.16 -25.95
CA SER A 228 -22.77 33.59 -27.30
C SER A 228 -24.12 32.99 -27.70
N VAL A 229 -24.80 33.60 -28.68
CA VAL A 229 -26.02 33.05 -29.28
C VAL A 229 -25.74 31.67 -29.92
N GLU A 230 -24.52 31.45 -30.42
CA GLU A 230 -24.06 30.13 -30.90
C GLU A 230 -23.98 29.05 -29.79
N ASP A 231 -23.63 29.42 -28.54
CA ASP A 231 -23.41 28.45 -27.45
C ASP A 231 -24.70 27.87 -26.89
N VAL A 232 -25.84 28.54 -27.11
CA VAL A 232 -27.17 28.11 -26.63
C VAL A 232 -27.82 27.07 -27.55
N LEU A 233 -27.31 26.91 -28.78
CA LEU A 233 -27.88 26.02 -29.80
C LEU A 233 -27.13 24.67 -29.96
N ARG A 234 -26.16 24.38 -29.08
CA ARG A 234 -25.36 23.15 -29.10
C ARG A 234 -25.68 22.26 -27.90
#